data_AF-A0A2W4RYQ2-F1
#
_entry.id   AF-A0A2W4RYQ2-F1
#
_cell.length_a   1.000
_cell.length_b   1.000
_cell.length_c   1.000
_cell.angle_alpha   90.00
_cell.angle_beta   90.00
_cell.angle_gamma   90.00
#
_symmetry.space_group_name_H-M   'P 1'
#
loop_
_entity.id
_entity.type
_entity.pdbx_description
1 polymer ?
#
loop_
_entity_poly.entity_id
_entity_poly.type
_entity_poly.pdbx_seq_one_letter_code
_entity_poly.pdbx_strand_id
1 'polypeptide(L)'
;MASEICIRARAGVTANQLPGCAHCAVHPRDEMHFINATQLANAINRANLPGVGPREVISGPDAAKFYPKIFGRTGIIFIQDYWRRSFDPVGNPTGDHIDVWNGYRSSAKWLMEWFSWLGYYSNYAEAREIWFWEVK
;
A
#
# COMPACT_ATOMS: atom_id res chain seq x y z
N MET A 1 -9.95 -4.38 6.26
CA MET A 1 -9.61 -5.39 5.24
C MET A 1 -8.11 -5.34 5.04
N ALA A 2 -7.42 -6.49 5.16
CA ALA A 2 -5.99 -6.58 4.95
C ALA A 2 -5.68 -6.37 3.46
N SER A 3 -4.76 -5.46 3.13
CA SER A 3 -4.25 -5.35 1.77
C SER A 3 -3.28 -6.51 1.53
N GLU A 4 -3.73 -7.57 0.87
CA GLU A 4 -2.86 -8.65 0.43
C GLU A 4 -2.07 -8.17 -0.79
N ILE A 5 -0.79 -7.81 -0.60
CA ILE A 5 0.14 -7.79 -1.72
C ILE A 5 0.81 -9.15 -1.80
N CYS A 6 0.39 -9.96 -2.76
CA CYS A 6 1.17 -11.11 -3.19
C CYS A 6 2.39 -10.63 -4.00
N ILE A 7 3.45 -10.18 -3.31
CA ILE A 7 4.78 -9.99 -3.90
C ILE A 7 5.35 -11.40 -4.14
N ARG A 8 4.79 -12.14 -5.10
CA ARG A 8 5.13 -13.54 -5.34
C ARG A 8 6.59 -13.68 -5.82
N ALA A 9 7.16 -14.88 -5.62
CA ALA A 9 8.50 -15.31 -6.05
C ALA A 9 8.89 -15.03 -7.53
N ARG A 10 7.94 -14.70 -8.41
CA ARG A 10 8.21 -14.29 -9.80
C ARG A 10 8.95 -12.96 -9.90
N ALA A 11 8.87 -12.10 -8.88
CA ALA A 11 9.65 -10.86 -8.78
C ALA A 11 11.06 -11.07 -8.21
N GLY A 12 11.45 -12.32 -7.89
CA GLY A 12 12.75 -12.62 -7.25
C GLY A 12 12.86 -12.17 -5.79
N VAL A 13 11.75 -11.75 -5.17
CA VAL A 13 11.69 -11.35 -3.76
C VAL A 13 11.24 -12.54 -2.91
N THR A 14 11.89 -12.73 -1.77
CA THR A 14 11.59 -13.78 -0.79
C THR A 14 11.07 -13.18 0.52
N ALA A 15 10.30 -13.95 1.29
CA ALA A 15 9.78 -13.49 2.58
C ALA A 15 10.90 -13.10 3.57
N ASN A 16 12.08 -13.72 3.50
CA ASN A 16 13.21 -13.43 4.38
C ASN A 16 13.79 -12.02 4.18
N GLN A 17 13.63 -11.44 3.00
CA GLN A 17 14.02 -10.05 2.74
C GLN A 17 13.06 -9.05 3.41
N LEU A 18 11.88 -9.49 3.85
CA LEU A 18 10.85 -8.65 4.48
C LEU A 18 10.58 -9.08 5.94
N PRO A 19 11.55 -8.94 6.85
CA PRO A 19 11.42 -9.38 8.23
C PRO A 19 10.41 -8.52 9.01
N GLY A 20 9.81 -9.10 10.05
CA GLY A 20 8.92 -8.38 10.98
C GLY A 20 7.50 -8.09 10.46
N CYS A 21 7.15 -8.58 9.28
CA CYS A 21 5.80 -8.45 8.74
C CYS A 21 4.89 -9.58 9.27
N ALA A 22 3.75 -9.20 9.86
CA ALA A 22 2.68 -10.14 10.16
C ALA A 22 2.12 -10.74 8.87
N HIS A 23 1.86 -12.04 8.89
CA HIS A 23 1.26 -12.78 7.78
C HIS A 23 -0.01 -13.51 8.23
N CYS A 24 -0.82 -13.90 7.25
CA CYS A 24 -2.03 -14.67 7.50
C CYS A 24 -1.68 -16.01 8.19
N ALA A 25 -2.47 -16.40 9.20
CA ALA A 25 -2.29 -17.67 9.90
C ALA A 25 -2.65 -18.91 9.05
N VAL A 26 -3.30 -18.70 7.90
CA VAL A 26 -3.79 -19.77 7.02
C VAL A 26 -2.77 -20.18 5.96
N HIS A 27 -1.91 -19.25 5.53
CA HIS A 27 -0.93 -19.49 4.47
C HIS A 27 0.49 -19.49 5.05
N PRO A 28 1.39 -20.36 4.57
CA PRO A 28 2.81 -20.29 4.91
C PRO A 28 3.38 -18.89 4.65
N ARG A 29 4.30 -18.45 5.51
CA ARG A 29 4.95 -17.13 5.38
C ARG A 29 5.62 -16.92 4.01
N ASP A 30 6.14 -17.98 3.41
CA ASP A 30 6.80 -17.94 2.10
C ASP A 30 5.85 -17.66 0.93
N GLU A 31 4.54 -17.80 1.14
CA GLU A 31 3.52 -17.34 0.18
C GLU A 31 3.32 -15.81 0.26
N MET A 32 3.88 -15.15 1.29
CA MET A 32 3.96 -13.70 1.43
C MET A 32 2.60 -13.00 1.54
N HIS A 33 1.61 -13.67 2.14
CA HIS A 33 0.31 -13.08 2.50
C HIS A 33 0.44 -12.16 3.73
N PHE A 34 1.08 -11.01 3.55
CA PHE A 34 1.23 -10.01 4.61
C PHE A 34 -0.07 -9.27 4.87
N ILE A 35 -0.41 -9.08 6.15
CA ILE A 35 -1.73 -8.57 6.57
C ILE A 35 -1.69 -7.15 7.15
N ASN A 36 -0.50 -6.57 7.27
CA ASN A 36 -0.30 -5.23 7.82
C ASN A 36 0.48 -4.34 6.83
N ALA A 37 -0.22 -3.35 6.27
CA ALA A 37 0.33 -2.47 5.24
C ALA A 37 1.52 -1.65 5.75
N THR A 38 1.43 -1.09 6.95
CA THR A 38 2.52 -0.30 7.57
C THR A 38 3.76 -1.14 7.84
N GLN A 39 3.62 -2.37 8.34
CA GLN A 39 4.76 -3.26 8.53
C GLN A 39 5.42 -3.61 7.20
N LEU A 40 4.62 -3.92 6.18
CA LEU A 40 5.12 -4.24 4.85
C LEU A 40 5.83 -3.05 4.19
N ALA A 41 5.24 -1.86 4.23
CA ALA A 41 5.84 -0.62 3.73
C ALA A 41 7.20 -0.34 4.38
N ASN A 42 7.27 -0.48 5.71
CA ASN A 42 8.51 -0.31 6.46
C ASN A 42 9.55 -1.40 6.13
N ALA A 43 9.13 -2.64 5.90
CA ALA A 43 10.04 -3.71 5.50
C ALA A 43 10.60 -3.47 4.09
N ILE A 44 9.77 -3.12 3.11
CA ILE A 44 10.20 -2.77 1.74
C ILE A 44 11.22 -1.64 1.78
N ASN A 45 10.96 -0.59 2.57
CA ASN A 45 11.86 0.56 2.70
C ASN A 45 13.26 0.18 3.24
N ARG A 46 13.36 -0.88 4.04
CA ARG A 46 14.64 -1.36 4.61
C ARG A 46 15.32 -2.43 3.76
N ALA A 47 14.55 -3.19 2.99
CA ALA A 47 14.99 -4.44 2.37
C ALA A 47 15.93 -4.24 1.17
N ASN A 48 16.03 -3.01 0.63
CA ASN A 48 16.81 -2.69 -0.58
C ASN A 48 16.59 -3.72 -1.70
N LEU A 49 15.32 -3.92 -2.05
CA LEU A 49 14.92 -4.96 -3.00
C LEU A 49 15.45 -4.64 -4.41
N PRO A 50 16.01 -5.61 -5.14
CA PRO A 50 16.42 -5.42 -6.53
C PRO A 50 15.27 -4.89 -7.40
N GLY A 51 15.55 -3.89 -8.24
CA GLY A 51 14.56 -3.27 -9.13
C GLY A 51 13.61 -2.27 -8.45
N VAL A 52 13.65 -2.15 -7.12
CA VAL A 52 12.83 -1.19 -6.36
C VAL A 52 13.65 0.07 -6.10
N GLY A 53 13.17 1.21 -6.60
CA GLY A 53 13.77 2.53 -6.41
C GLY A 53 13.66 3.05 -4.98
N PRO A 54 14.25 4.23 -4.70
CA PRO A 54 14.13 4.87 -3.38
C PRO A 54 12.67 5.24 -3.08
N ARG A 55 12.36 5.34 -1.78
CA ARG A 55 11.04 5.80 -1.32
C ARG A 55 10.86 7.29 -1.62
N GLU A 56 9.85 7.60 -2.40
CA GLU A 56 9.30 8.94 -2.53
C GLU A 56 8.16 9.14 -1.54
N VAL A 57 8.16 10.26 -0.81
CA VAL A 57 7.11 10.61 0.15
C VAL A 57 6.36 11.83 -0.36
N ILE A 58 5.05 11.71 -0.47
CA ILE A 58 4.13 12.79 -0.82
C ILE A 58 3.23 13.00 0.40
N SER A 59 3.33 14.17 1.04
CA SER A 59 2.66 14.44 2.32
C SER A 59 1.84 15.72 2.29
N GLY A 60 1.00 15.89 3.33
CA GLY A 60 0.20 17.10 3.50
C GLY A 60 -0.81 17.29 2.36
N PRO A 61 -1.08 18.54 1.92
CA PRO A 61 -2.07 18.80 0.86
C PRO A 61 -1.79 18.10 -0.47
N ASP A 62 -0.54 17.70 -0.70
CA ASP A 62 -0.13 16.99 -1.91
C ASP A 62 -0.47 15.51 -1.87
N ALA A 63 -0.62 14.91 -0.68
CA ALA A 63 -1.01 13.51 -0.54
C ALA A 63 -2.38 13.28 -1.19
N ALA A 64 -3.32 14.21 -1.01
CA ALA A 64 -4.62 14.21 -1.68
C ALA A 64 -4.53 14.32 -3.22
N LYS A 65 -3.41 14.83 -3.74
CA LYS A 65 -3.18 15.13 -5.16
C LYS A 65 -1.98 14.35 -5.71
N PHE A 66 -1.72 13.16 -5.18
CA PHE A 66 -0.54 12.36 -5.55
C PHE A 66 -0.57 11.86 -7.00
N TYR A 67 -1.77 11.66 -7.57
CA TYR A 67 -1.95 10.96 -8.84
C TYR A 67 -1.08 11.50 -9.98
N PRO A 68 -1.03 12.83 -10.27
CA PRO A 68 -0.17 13.35 -11.33
C PRO A 68 1.33 13.13 -11.10
N LYS A 69 1.77 12.94 -9.84
CA LYS A 69 3.19 12.72 -9.50
C LYS A 69 3.67 11.30 -9.82
N ILE A 70 2.74 10.34 -9.87
CA ILE A 70 3.08 8.91 -10.09
C ILE A 70 2.42 8.32 -11.35
N PHE A 71 1.66 9.13 -12.09
CA PHE A 71 1.04 8.73 -13.35
C PHE A 71 2.11 8.31 -14.37
N GLY A 72 1.84 7.21 -15.09
CA GLY A 72 2.74 6.62 -16.08
C GLY A 72 3.91 5.80 -15.49
N ARG A 73 4.11 5.83 -14.17
CA ARG A 73 5.21 5.13 -13.49
C ARG A 73 4.72 3.82 -12.89
N THR A 74 5.46 2.73 -13.02
CA THR A 74 5.12 1.45 -12.38
C THR A 74 5.80 1.33 -11.03
N GLY A 75 5.15 0.72 -10.05
CA GLY A 75 5.74 0.67 -8.72
C GLY A 75 4.89 0.02 -7.63
N ILE A 76 5.25 0.33 -6.39
CA ILE A 76 4.51 -0.01 -5.18
C ILE A 76 4.01 1.31 -4.56
N ILE A 77 2.75 1.35 -4.14
CA ILE A 77 2.15 2.50 -3.47
C ILE A 77 1.70 2.10 -2.07
N PHE A 78 2.07 2.92 -1.08
CA PHE A 78 1.55 2.87 0.29
C PHE A 78 0.77 4.16 0.56
N ILE A 79 -0.37 4.02 1.22
CA ILE A 79 -1.32 5.10 1.51
C ILE A 79 -1.58 5.04 3.01
N GLN A 80 -1.10 6.05 3.72
CA GLN A 80 -1.20 6.14 5.17
C GLN A 80 -2.54 6.77 5.57
N ASP A 81 -3.16 6.23 6.62
CA ASP A 81 -4.33 6.85 7.28
C ASP A 81 -5.44 7.20 6.28
N TYR A 82 -5.76 6.28 5.38
CA TYR A 82 -6.68 6.49 4.26
C TYR A 82 -8.14 6.16 4.57
N TRP A 83 -8.38 5.13 5.37
CA TRP A 83 -9.73 4.66 5.66
C TRP A 83 -9.99 4.61 7.15
N ARG A 84 -11.21 4.98 7.50
CA ARG A 84 -11.65 5.06 8.89
C ARG A 84 -12.11 3.70 9.39
N ARG A 85 -11.59 3.28 10.54
CA ARG A 85 -12.06 2.11 11.30
C ARG A 85 -13.26 2.48 12.17
N SER A 86 -14.01 1.48 12.62
CA SER A 86 -15.20 1.70 13.47
C SER A 86 -14.91 2.44 14.78
N PHE A 87 -13.69 2.34 15.29
CA PHE A 87 -13.24 2.98 16.53
C PHE A 87 -12.41 4.25 16.29
N ASP A 88 -12.18 4.64 15.03
CA ASP A 88 -11.40 5.85 14.74
C ASP A 88 -12.26 7.11 14.98
N PRO A 89 -11.69 8.15 15.62
CA PRO A 89 -12.34 9.46 15.72
C PRO A 89 -12.69 10.03 14.35
N VAL A 90 -13.71 10.88 14.30
CA VAL A 90 -14.09 11.58 13.07
C VAL A 90 -12.91 12.45 12.60
N GLY A 91 -12.55 12.35 11.32
CA GLY A 91 -11.43 13.10 10.72
C GLY A 91 -10.03 12.60 11.09
N ASN A 92 -9.91 11.45 11.79
CA ASN A 92 -8.62 10.84 12.14
C ASN A 92 -8.61 9.33 11.82
N PRO A 93 -8.66 8.94 10.53
CA PRO A 93 -8.51 7.55 10.12
C PRO A 93 -7.14 6.99 10.50
N THR A 94 -7.08 5.69 10.78
CA THR A 94 -5.82 4.94 11.06
C THR A 94 -5.62 3.74 10.13
N GLY A 95 -6.46 3.64 9.10
CA GLY A 95 -6.45 2.54 8.16
C GLY A 95 -5.48 2.78 7.00
N ASP A 96 -4.40 2.02 6.96
CA ASP A 96 -3.43 2.06 5.86
C ASP A 96 -3.79 1.12 4.70
N HIS A 97 -3.20 1.36 3.54
CA HIS A 97 -3.26 0.49 2.38
C HIS A 97 -1.90 0.41 1.68
N ILE A 98 -1.53 -0.77 1.17
CA ILE A 98 -0.38 -0.92 0.27
C ILE A 98 -0.78 -1.78 -0.91
N ASP A 99 -0.35 -1.41 -2.12
CA ASP A 99 -0.67 -2.14 -3.35
C ASP A 99 0.45 -2.00 -4.39
N VAL A 100 0.40 -2.82 -5.44
CA VAL A 100 1.15 -2.61 -6.68
C VAL A 100 0.43 -1.59 -7.56
N TRP A 101 1.21 -0.79 -8.27
CA TRP A 101 0.77 0.31 -9.11
C TRP A 101 1.28 0.11 -10.55
N ASN A 102 0.37 0.14 -11.52
CA ASN A 102 0.69 -0.18 -12.91
C ASN A 102 0.90 1.05 -13.82
N GLY A 103 1.11 2.24 -13.25
CA GLY A 103 1.18 3.50 -14.02
C GLY A 103 -0.15 4.21 -14.18
N TYR A 104 -1.27 3.53 -13.93
CA TYR A 104 -2.59 4.13 -14.06
C TYR A 104 -3.47 3.91 -12.82
N ARG A 105 -3.34 2.75 -12.17
CA ARG A 105 -4.18 2.33 -11.05
C ARG A 105 -3.50 1.29 -10.17
N SER A 106 -4.07 1.10 -8.97
CA SER A 106 -3.74 0.00 -8.08
C SER A 106 -4.37 -1.33 -8.55
N SER A 107 -3.83 -2.47 -8.11
CA SER A 107 -4.38 -3.78 -8.48
C SER A 107 -5.76 -4.04 -7.86
N ALA A 108 -6.03 -3.44 -6.70
CA ALA A 108 -7.30 -3.53 -5.96
C ALA A 108 -8.43 -2.60 -6.47
N LYS A 109 -8.36 -2.08 -7.71
CA LYS A 109 -9.33 -1.11 -8.27
C LYS A 109 -10.81 -1.47 -8.02
N TRP A 110 -11.18 -2.74 -8.19
CA TRP A 110 -12.57 -3.20 -8.04
C TRP A 110 -13.06 -3.13 -6.59
N LEU A 111 -12.16 -3.31 -5.62
CA LEU A 111 -12.46 -3.19 -4.20
C LEU A 111 -12.70 -1.71 -3.82
N MET A 112 -11.91 -0.80 -4.40
CA MET A 112 -11.99 0.64 -4.11
C MET A 112 -13.25 1.29 -4.71
N GLU A 113 -13.67 0.90 -5.92
CA GLU A 113 -14.94 1.33 -6.52
C GLU A 113 -16.16 0.78 -5.74
N TRP A 114 -16.08 -0.47 -5.25
CA TRP A 114 -17.12 -1.10 -4.43
C TRP A 114 -17.30 -0.42 -3.07
N PHE A 115 -16.21 -0.03 -2.39
CA PHE A 115 -16.30 0.73 -1.14
C PHE A 115 -16.96 2.10 -1.34
N SER A 116 -16.64 2.79 -2.44
CA SER A 116 -17.30 4.06 -2.77
C SER A 116 -18.81 3.93 -2.98
N TRP A 117 -19.28 2.80 -3.50
CA TRP A 117 -20.71 2.53 -3.71
C TRP A 117 -21.47 2.23 -2.41
N LEU A 118 -20.83 1.63 -1.40
CA LEU A 118 -21.41 1.35 -0.08
C LEU A 118 -21.40 2.55 0.90
N GLY A 119 -21.16 3.77 0.41
CA GLY A 119 -21.11 4.99 1.22
C GLY A 119 -19.80 5.19 2.00
N TYR A 120 -18.79 4.34 1.78
CA TYR A 120 -17.42 4.60 2.21
C TYR A 120 -16.74 5.48 1.17
N TYR A 121 -16.79 6.80 1.35
CA TYR A 121 -15.95 7.71 0.59
C TYR A 121 -14.49 7.36 0.88
N SER A 122 -13.91 6.54 0.02
CA SER A 122 -12.50 6.18 0.07
C SER A 122 -11.76 7.33 -0.58
N ASN A 123 -11.71 8.45 0.14
CA ASN A 123 -11.20 9.71 -0.36
C ASN A 123 -9.71 9.78 -0.02
N TYR A 124 -8.85 9.70 -1.03
CA TYR A 124 -7.41 9.95 -0.84
C TYR A 124 -7.14 11.34 -0.21
N ALA A 125 -8.13 12.23 -0.15
CA ALA A 125 -8.03 13.50 0.57
C ALA A 125 -7.74 13.36 2.07
N GLU A 126 -8.10 12.23 2.69
CA GLU A 126 -7.78 11.99 4.10
C GLU A 126 -6.42 11.33 4.30
N ALA A 127 -5.78 10.84 3.22
CA ALA A 127 -4.47 10.21 3.32
C ALA A 127 -3.44 11.22 3.83
N ARG A 128 -2.75 10.87 4.92
CA ARG A 128 -1.75 11.75 5.54
C ARG A 128 -0.44 11.76 4.75
N GLU A 129 -0.05 10.60 4.24
CA GLU A 129 1.13 10.40 3.41
C GLU A 129 0.87 9.33 2.33
N ILE A 130 1.48 9.54 1.17
CA ILE A 130 1.63 8.53 0.13
C ILE A 130 3.11 8.22 0.01
N TRP A 131 3.49 6.95 0.12
CA TRP A 131 4.84 6.51 -0.24
C TRP A 131 4.79 5.77 -1.56
N PHE A 132 5.75 6.08 -2.43
CA PHE A 132 5.86 5.44 -3.73
C PHE A 132 7.28 4.89 -3.91
N TRP A 133 7.38 3.66 -4.39
CA TRP A 133 8.64 3.08 -4.86
C TRP A 133 8.46 2.70 -6.32
N GLU A 134 9.20 3.37 -7.20
CA GLU A 134 9.21 3.00 -8.62
C GLU A 134 9.88 1.63 -8.80
N VAL A 135 9.32 0.81 -9.68
CA VAL A 135 9.86 -0.51 -10.04
C VAL A 135 10.25 -0.50 -11.51
N LYS A 136 11.50 -0.88 -11.81
CA LYS A 136 12.10 -0.92 -13.16
C LYS A 136 12.65 -2.30 -13.49
#